data_AF-A0A7C5FMI2-F1
#
_entry.id   AF-A0A7C5FMI2-F1
#
_cell.length_a   1.000
_cell.length_b   1.000
_cell.length_c   1.000
_cell.angle_alpha   90.00
_cell.angle_beta   90.00
_cell.angle_gamma   90.00
#
_symmetry.space_group_name_H-M   'P 1'
#
loop_
_entity.id
_entity.type
_entity.pdbx_description
1 polymer ?
#
loop_
_entity_poly.entity_id
_entity_poly.type
_entity_poly.pdbx_seq_one_letter_code
_entity_poly.pdbx_strand_id
1 'polypeptide(L)'
;MQFVTYGINHNTAPVHIRENIAFNADVLPVALASIKQHPDVIEAVIVSTCNRTEIYCYLNDDCDNIVSSWLHQFHQQSDGDLDEFLYCHQGNDAIRHLLRVACGLDSMVLGEPQILGQIKSAYSQALNMKTLGKILGRLFQHAFTVAKQVRTDTAIGNSPVSVAFAAVSLAKQIFSNLSDSTALLIGAGDTIELTARHLYDNGTGRIIIANRTIERAHNLATQVNGYA
;
A
#
# COMPACT_ATOMS: atom_id res chain seq x y z
N MET A 1 -1.04 24.92 13.91
CA MET A 1 -0.43 23.61 13.68
C MET A 1 -1.01 23.06 12.40
N GLN A 2 -0.27 22.25 11.67
CA GLN A 2 -0.65 21.86 10.32
C GLN A 2 -0.61 20.34 10.13
N PHE A 3 -1.66 19.77 9.56
CA PHE A 3 -1.65 18.39 9.08
C PHE A 3 -1.15 18.36 7.64
N VAL A 4 -0.16 17.54 7.35
CA VAL A 4 0.43 17.41 6.03
C VAL A 4 0.61 15.95 5.64
N THR A 5 0.56 15.70 4.34
CA THR A 5 0.98 14.43 3.74
C THR A 5 2.00 14.72 2.66
N TYR A 6 3.17 14.12 2.77
CA TYR A 6 4.15 14.07 1.69
C TYR A 6 4.19 12.65 1.15
N GLY A 7 4.20 12.48 -0.17
CA GLY A 7 4.21 11.14 -0.73
C GLY A 7 4.69 11.05 -2.15
N ILE A 8 5.04 9.83 -2.52
CA ILE A 8 5.38 9.42 -3.87
C ILE A 8 4.57 8.16 -4.16
N ASN A 9 3.92 8.09 -5.33
CA ASN A 9 3.08 6.95 -5.68
C ASN A 9 3.24 6.56 -7.16
N HIS A 10 2.53 5.52 -7.57
CA HIS A 10 2.53 4.99 -8.94
C HIS A 10 2.16 5.99 -10.04
N ASN A 11 1.45 7.08 -9.72
CA ASN A 11 1.10 8.13 -10.69
C ASN A 11 2.21 9.16 -10.83
N THR A 12 2.98 9.42 -9.76
CA THR A 12 4.01 10.45 -9.77
C THR A 12 5.38 9.89 -10.12
N ALA A 13 5.72 8.66 -9.73
CA ALA A 13 7.07 8.13 -9.91
C ALA A 13 7.11 6.73 -10.54
N PRO A 14 8.15 6.45 -11.37
CA PRO A 14 8.41 5.11 -11.85
C PRO A 14 8.84 4.17 -10.72
N VAL A 15 8.75 2.86 -10.97
CA VAL A 15 9.01 1.82 -9.96
C VAL A 15 10.40 1.92 -9.31
N HIS A 16 11.46 2.18 -10.08
CA HIS A 16 12.83 2.25 -9.56
C HIS A 16 13.03 3.37 -8.54
N ILE A 17 12.34 4.51 -8.71
CA ILE A 17 12.36 5.60 -7.72
C ILE A 17 11.63 5.18 -6.45
N ARG A 18 10.46 4.54 -6.59
CA ARG A 18 9.65 4.09 -5.45
C ARG A 18 10.34 3.02 -4.63
N GLU A 19 11.09 2.12 -5.27
CA GLU A 19 11.87 1.08 -4.59
C GLU A 19 13.00 1.67 -3.73
N ASN A 20 13.63 2.76 -4.20
CA ASN A 20 14.72 3.43 -3.46
C ASN A 20 14.25 4.12 -2.17
N ILE A 21 12.99 4.54 -2.13
CA ILE A 21 12.37 5.26 -1.00
C ILE A 21 11.41 4.39 -0.18
N ALA A 22 11.36 3.08 -0.43
CA ALA A 22 10.47 2.19 0.28
C ALA A 22 10.97 1.93 1.71
N PHE A 23 10.07 2.06 2.69
CA PHE A 23 10.35 1.66 4.07
C PHE A 23 9.92 0.20 4.26
N ASN A 24 10.90 -0.71 4.29
CA ASN A 24 10.66 -2.11 4.64
C ASN A 24 10.48 -2.27 6.16
N ALA A 25 10.12 -3.48 6.61
CA ALA A 25 9.82 -3.75 8.01
C ALA A 25 10.99 -3.46 8.97
N ASP A 26 12.23 -3.58 8.50
CA ASP A 26 13.44 -3.37 9.32
C ASP A 26 13.79 -1.88 9.43
N VAL A 27 13.54 -1.10 8.37
CA VAL A 27 13.88 0.32 8.27
C VAL A 27 12.78 1.22 8.87
N LEU A 28 11.51 0.80 8.77
CA LEU A 28 10.35 1.60 9.18
C LEU A 28 10.38 2.06 10.65
N PRO A 29 10.78 1.24 11.65
CA PRO A 29 10.94 1.70 13.03
C PRO A 29 11.99 2.82 13.16
N VAL A 30 13.13 2.69 12.47
CA VAL A 30 14.21 3.68 12.49
C VAL A 30 13.75 4.99 11.85
N ALA A 31 13.02 4.91 10.74
CA ALA A 31 12.44 6.06 10.06
C ALA A 31 11.45 6.82 10.94
N LEU A 32 10.52 6.11 11.59
CA LEU A 32 9.55 6.69 12.52
C LEU A 32 10.26 7.38 13.70
N ALA A 33 11.26 6.74 14.29
CA ALA A 33 12.04 7.34 15.37
C ALA A 33 12.80 8.59 14.90
N SER A 34 13.40 8.55 13.72
CA SER A 34 14.16 9.65 13.13
C SER A 34 13.29 10.87 12.84
N ILE A 35 12.16 10.72 12.15
CA ILE A 35 11.29 11.88 11.84
C ILE A 35 10.72 12.51 13.11
N LYS A 36 10.45 11.71 14.14
CA LYS A 36 9.90 12.19 15.41
C LYS A 36 10.91 12.98 16.26
N GLN A 37 12.21 12.87 15.97
CA GLN A 37 13.24 13.68 16.61
C GLN A 37 13.24 15.12 16.12
N HIS A 38 12.63 15.41 14.96
CA HIS A 38 12.51 16.77 14.48
C HIS A 38 11.60 17.59 15.43
N PRO A 39 12.05 18.76 15.94
CA PRO A 39 11.33 19.52 16.96
C PRO A 39 9.90 19.90 16.56
N ASP A 40 9.70 20.14 15.27
CA ASP A 40 8.40 20.55 14.74
C ASP A 40 7.44 19.42 14.40
N VAL A 41 7.90 18.16 14.42
CA VAL A 41 7.04 17.00 14.14
C VAL A 41 6.37 16.54 15.43
N ILE A 42 5.09 16.83 15.60
CA ILE A 42 4.32 16.46 16.79
C ILE A 42 3.86 15.00 16.71
N GLU A 43 3.37 14.57 15.55
CA GLU A 43 2.92 13.19 15.30
C GLU A 43 3.32 12.76 13.89
N ALA A 44 3.64 11.48 13.68
CA ALA A 44 4.02 10.94 12.37
C ALA A 44 3.53 9.49 12.18
N VAL A 45 3.06 9.19 10.97
CA VAL A 45 2.74 7.85 10.48
C VAL A 45 3.34 7.70 9.08
N ILE A 46 4.00 6.57 8.82
CA ILE A 46 4.57 6.26 7.51
C ILE A 46 3.81 5.07 6.92
N VAL A 47 3.23 5.26 5.74
CA VAL A 47 2.57 4.23 4.94
C VAL A 47 3.48 3.90 3.76
N SER A 48 4.07 2.71 3.77
CA SER A 48 4.94 2.23 2.70
C SER A 48 4.36 0.94 2.12
N THR A 49 4.06 0.94 0.83
CA THR A 49 3.53 -0.18 0.06
C THR A 49 4.29 -0.31 -1.25
N CYS A 50 4.00 -1.34 -2.05
CA CYS A 50 4.56 -1.42 -3.41
C CYS A 50 4.12 -0.27 -4.32
N ASN A 51 3.03 0.43 -3.96
CA ASN A 51 2.40 1.44 -4.81
C ASN A 51 2.55 2.87 -4.34
N ARG A 52 2.96 3.08 -3.08
CA ARG A 52 3.14 4.40 -2.49
C ARG A 52 4.06 4.36 -1.28
N THR A 53 4.79 5.45 -1.11
CA THR A 53 5.44 5.83 0.15
C THR A 53 4.84 7.16 0.56
N GLU A 54 4.19 7.22 1.73
CA GLU A 54 3.53 8.42 2.25
C GLU A 54 3.86 8.64 3.71
N ILE A 55 4.09 9.89 4.06
CA ILE A 55 4.40 10.36 5.40
C ILE A 55 3.31 11.33 5.81
N TYR A 56 2.55 10.94 6.84
CA TYR A 56 1.49 11.73 7.42
C TYR A 56 2.00 12.37 8.71
N CYS A 57 2.07 13.69 8.74
CA CYS A 57 2.62 14.43 9.88
C CYS A 57 1.65 15.48 10.40
N TYR A 58 1.66 15.66 11.72
CA TYR A 58 1.09 16.83 12.37
C TYR A 58 2.24 17.70 12.87
N LEU A 59 2.32 18.93 12.38
CA LEU A 59 3.44 19.85 12.56
C LEU A 59 3.06 21.10 13.37
N ASN A 60 4.05 21.78 13.94
CA ASN A 60 3.90 23.17 14.39
C ASN A 60 3.69 24.12 13.18
N ASP A 61 3.04 25.28 13.37
CA ASP A 61 2.85 26.28 12.30
C ASP A 61 4.18 27.00 12.02
N ASP A 62 5.04 26.46 11.15
CA ASP A 62 6.08 27.19 10.39
C ASP A 62 7.01 26.23 9.63
N CYS A 63 6.45 25.22 8.94
CA CYS A 63 7.23 24.05 8.56
C CYS A 63 7.05 23.64 7.10
N ASP A 64 7.37 24.57 6.19
CA ASP A 64 7.49 24.22 4.78
C ASP A 64 8.70 23.28 4.59
N ASN A 65 8.49 22.20 3.84
CA ASN A 65 9.50 21.26 3.36
C ASN A 65 10.27 20.42 4.38
N ILE A 66 10.04 20.55 5.69
CA ILE A 66 10.76 19.74 6.72
C ILE A 66 10.68 18.23 6.44
N VAL A 67 9.49 17.75 6.08
CA VAL A 67 9.28 16.33 5.76
C VAL A 67 9.98 15.93 4.47
N SER A 68 10.01 16.83 3.47
CA SER A 68 10.74 16.60 2.22
C SER A 68 12.25 16.53 2.47
N SER A 69 12.82 17.50 3.18
CA SER A 69 14.25 17.53 3.53
C SER A 69 14.64 16.30 4.36
N TRP A 70 13.80 15.91 5.32
CA TRP A 70 14.03 14.69 6.10
C TRP A 70 14.03 13.45 5.21
N LEU A 71 13.11 13.33 4.25
CA LEU A 71 13.03 12.18 3.35
C LEU A 71 14.30 12.05 2.50
N HIS A 72 14.79 13.15 1.93
CA HIS A 72 16.05 13.17 1.17
C HIS A 72 17.22 12.73 2.05
N GLN A 73 17.36 13.33 3.24
CA GLN A 73 18.44 13.01 4.17
C GLN A 73 18.40 11.55 4.63
N PHE A 74 17.21 11.02 4.94
CA PHE A 74 17.05 9.66 5.43
C PHE A 74 17.46 8.62 4.38
N HIS A 75 17.11 8.84 3.11
CA HIS A 75 17.45 7.95 1.99
C HIS A 75 18.78 8.28 1.31
N GLN A 76 19.55 9.24 1.85
CA GLN A 76 20.83 9.68 1.28
C GLN A 76 20.71 10.08 -0.21
N GLN A 77 19.60 10.69 -0.58
CA GLN A 77 19.38 11.25 -1.92
C GLN A 77 19.93 12.69 -1.95
N SER A 78 20.33 13.17 -3.13
CA SER A 78 20.74 14.57 -3.27
C SER A 78 19.51 15.47 -3.12
N ASP A 79 19.70 16.66 -2.56
CA ASP A 79 18.61 17.64 -2.46
C ASP A 79 18.01 17.91 -3.85
N GLY A 80 16.71 17.67 -3.98
CA GLY A 80 15.96 17.89 -5.22
C GLY A 80 15.73 16.63 -6.07
N ASP A 81 16.42 15.52 -5.80
CA ASP A 81 16.28 14.28 -6.59
C ASP A 81 14.85 13.68 -6.54
N LEU A 82 14.10 13.96 -5.47
CA LEU A 82 12.73 13.47 -5.30
C LEU A 82 11.67 14.53 -5.60
N ASP A 83 12.05 15.81 -5.76
CA ASP A 83 11.10 16.93 -5.76
C ASP A 83 10.11 16.87 -6.93
N GLU A 84 10.54 16.40 -8.10
CA GLU A 84 9.65 16.26 -9.27
C GLU A 84 8.59 15.15 -9.09
N PHE A 85 8.83 14.21 -8.18
CA PHE A 85 7.98 13.06 -7.92
C PHE A 85 7.12 13.22 -6.67
N LEU A 86 7.52 14.12 -5.77
CA LEU A 86 6.93 14.32 -4.46
C LEU A 86 5.68 15.18 -4.56
N TYR A 87 4.55 14.67 -4.07
CA TYR A 87 3.37 15.50 -3.84
C TYR A 87 3.25 15.87 -2.36
N CYS A 88 2.67 17.05 -2.12
CA CYS A 88 2.31 17.52 -0.80
C CYS A 88 0.81 17.87 -0.76
N HIS A 89 0.13 17.39 0.28
CA HIS A 89 -1.21 17.82 0.63
C HIS A 89 -1.21 18.42 2.03
N GLN A 90 -2.04 19.44 2.25
CA GLN A 90 -2.11 20.16 3.52
C GLN A 90 -3.55 20.28 4.02
N GLY A 91 -3.72 20.27 5.33
CA GLY A 91 -5.00 20.44 6.01
C GLY A 91 -6.10 19.52 5.47
N ASN A 92 -7.17 20.11 4.95
CA ASN A 92 -8.31 19.38 4.42
C ASN A 92 -7.95 18.50 3.21
N ASP A 93 -6.97 18.90 2.40
CA ASP A 93 -6.56 18.11 1.24
C ASP A 93 -5.82 16.85 1.68
N ALA A 94 -4.99 16.94 2.72
CA ALA A 94 -4.33 15.79 3.34
C ALA A 94 -5.36 14.82 3.95
N ILE A 95 -6.39 15.35 4.62
CA ILE A 95 -7.49 14.53 5.16
C ILE A 95 -8.23 13.82 4.04
N ARG A 96 -8.62 14.57 2.99
CA ARG A 96 -9.32 14.01 1.83
C ARG A 96 -8.47 12.93 1.16
N HIS A 97 -7.17 13.16 1.02
CA HIS A 97 -6.23 12.21 0.47
C HIS A 97 -6.20 10.90 1.27
N LEU A 98 -5.96 10.97 2.59
CA LEU A 98 -5.98 9.80 3.48
C LEU A 98 -7.29 9.01 3.34
N LEU A 99 -8.44 9.69 3.32
CA LEU A 99 -9.74 9.03 3.15
C LEU A 99 -9.84 8.33 1.80
N ARG A 100 -9.40 8.97 0.71
CA ARG A 100 -9.40 8.36 -0.64
C ARG A 100 -8.50 7.13 -0.70
N VAL A 101 -7.28 7.22 -0.16
CA VAL A 101 -6.35 6.08 -0.11
C VAL A 101 -6.93 4.94 0.73
N ALA A 102 -7.47 5.23 1.91
CA ALA A 102 -8.07 4.22 2.78
C ALA A 102 -9.31 3.55 2.18
N CYS A 103 -10.07 4.28 1.36
CA CYS A 103 -11.20 3.72 0.61
C CYS A 103 -10.78 2.98 -0.67
N GLY A 104 -9.49 2.97 -1.04
CA GLY A 104 -9.00 2.39 -2.29
C GLY A 104 -9.40 3.19 -3.54
N LEU A 105 -9.82 4.45 -3.37
CA LEU A 105 -10.16 5.38 -4.46
C LEU A 105 -8.94 5.98 -5.15
N ASP A 106 -7.82 6.01 -4.43
CA ASP A 106 -6.51 6.34 -4.95
C ASP A 106 -5.64 5.10 -4.76
N SER A 107 -5.80 4.13 -5.64
CA SER A 107 -5.01 2.89 -5.70
C SER A 107 -4.83 2.54 -7.17
N MET A 108 -3.72 1.90 -7.52
CA MET A 108 -3.49 1.41 -8.90
C MET A 108 -4.65 0.54 -9.38
N VAL A 109 -5.25 -0.20 -8.45
CA VAL A 109 -6.49 -0.93 -8.69
C VAL A 109 -7.59 -0.37 -7.80
N LEU A 110 -8.61 0.21 -8.43
CA LEU A 110 -9.70 0.88 -7.74
C LEU A 110 -10.47 -0.10 -6.83
N GLY A 111 -10.63 0.25 -5.56
CA GLY A 111 -11.37 -0.54 -4.58
C GLY A 111 -10.61 -1.71 -3.95
N GLU A 112 -9.30 -1.81 -4.20
CA GLU A 112 -8.43 -2.84 -3.62
C GLU A 112 -8.57 -2.90 -2.08
N PRO A 113 -8.98 -4.03 -1.47
CA PRO A 113 -9.20 -4.13 -0.02
C PRO A 113 -7.89 -4.09 0.79
N GLN A 114 -6.77 -4.45 0.18
CA GLN A 114 -5.48 -4.60 0.84
C GLN A 114 -4.95 -3.29 1.42
N ILE A 115 -5.18 -2.16 0.74
CA ILE A 115 -4.65 -0.85 1.18
C ILE A 115 -5.14 -0.47 2.57
N LEU A 116 -6.41 -0.74 2.90
CA LEU A 116 -6.95 -0.47 4.23
C LEU A 116 -6.23 -1.29 5.31
N GLY A 117 -5.88 -2.54 5.01
CA GLY A 117 -5.06 -3.39 5.89
C GLY A 117 -3.65 -2.83 6.08
N GLN A 118 -3.03 -2.34 5.00
CA GLN A 118 -1.71 -1.73 5.05
C GLN A 118 -1.69 -0.43 5.87
N ILE A 119 -2.71 0.44 5.73
CA ILE A 119 -2.83 1.64 6.55
C ILE A 119 -3.05 1.29 8.04
N LYS A 120 -3.84 0.25 8.35
CA LYS A 120 -3.99 -0.23 9.74
C LYS A 120 -2.69 -0.78 10.32
N SER A 121 -1.88 -1.44 9.49
CA SER A 121 -0.54 -1.89 9.89
C SER A 121 0.38 -0.70 10.17
N ALA A 122 0.45 0.28 9.27
CA ALA A 122 1.22 1.51 9.45
C ALA A 122 0.81 2.28 10.72
N TYR A 123 -0.50 2.40 10.97
CA TYR A 123 -1.05 2.96 12.20
C TYR A 123 -0.55 2.22 13.44
N SER A 124 -0.63 0.88 13.44
CA SER A 124 -0.19 0.05 14.57
C SER A 124 1.32 0.19 14.83
N GLN A 125 2.11 0.29 13.76
CA GLN A 125 3.55 0.50 13.86
C GLN A 125 3.89 1.88 14.45
N ALA A 126 3.24 2.94 13.97
CA ALA A 126 3.41 4.29 14.52
C ALA A 126 2.98 4.38 16.00
N LEU A 127 1.90 3.68 16.38
CA LEU A 127 1.47 3.56 17.76
C LEU A 127 2.53 2.86 18.63
N ASN A 128 3.08 1.74 18.16
CA ASN A 128 4.12 0.99 18.87
C ASN A 128 5.42 1.79 19.03
N MET A 129 5.78 2.58 18.00
CA MET A 129 6.93 3.47 18.01
C MET A 129 6.69 4.79 18.76
N LYS A 130 5.49 5.00 19.31
CA LYS A 130 5.09 6.21 20.03
C LYS A 130 5.25 7.50 19.20
N THR A 131 5.12 7.39 17.87
CA THR A 131 5.14 8.54 16.96
C THR A 131 3.73 9.04 16.66
N LEU A 132 2.71 8.25 16.96
CA LEU A 132 1.31 8.60 16.85
C LEU A 132 0.80 9.22 18.16
N GLY A 133 0.03 10.31 18.08
CA GLY A 133 -0.66 10.90 19.22
C GLY A 133 -2.17 10.91 19.05
N LYS A 134 -2.85 11.83 19.74
CA LYS A 134 -4.31 11.89 19.78
C LYS A 134 -4.91 12.39 18.47
N ILE A 135 -4.19 13.22 17.72
CA ILE A 135 -4.72 13.95 16.56
C ILE A 135 -4.76 13.02 15.35
N LEU A 136 -3.60 12.51 14.92
CA LEU A 136 -3.52 11.50 13.87
C LEU A 136 -4.20 10.22 14.32
N GLY A 137 -4.11 9.88 15.61
CA GLY A 137 -4.81 8.72 16.17
C GLY A 137 -6.31 8.73 15.87
N ARG A 138 -6.99 9.84 16.19
CA ARG A 138 -8.42 10.00 15.89
C ARG A 138 -8.70 10.03 14.40
N LEU A 139 -7.87 10.71 13.61
CA LEU A 139 -8.05 10.85 12.17
C LEU A 139 -7.97 9.49 11.46
N PHE A 140 -6.97 8.67 11.76
CA PHE A 140 -6.82 7.34 11.15
C PHE A 140 -7.96 6.41 11.56
N GLN A 141 -8.40 6.45 12.83
CA GLN A 141 -9.58 5.68 13.26
C GLN A 141 -10.84 6.11 12.52
N HIS A 142 -11.03 7.42 12.31
CA HIS A 142 -12.13 7.92 11.50
C HIS A 142 -12.01 7.42 10.04
N ALA A 143 -10.82 7.45 9.45
CA ALA A 143 -10.57 6.92 8.11
C ALA A 143 -10.92 5.43 7.99
N PHE A 144 -10.65 4.62 9.02
CA PHE A 144 -11.04 3.20 9.04
C PHE A 144 -12.56 3.01 9.04
N THR A 145 -13.29 3.83 9.80
CA THR A 145 -14.75 3.82 9.82
C THR A 145 -15.32 4.23 8.47
N VAL A 146 -14.83 5.32 7.89
CA VAL A 146 -15.27 5.80 6.56
C VAL A 146 -14.98 4.76 5.49
N ALA A 147 -13.78 4.17 5.47
CA ALA A 147 -13.44 3.12 4.51
C ALA A 147 -14.35 1.90 4.62
N LYS A 148 -14.72 1.49 5.85
CA LYS A 148 -15.70 0.42 6.06
C LYS A 148 -17.07 0.81 5.51
N GLN A 149 -17.53 2.01 5.81
CA GLN A 149 -18.82 2.52 5.34
C GLN A 149 -18.88 2.59 3.81
N VAL A 150 -17.88 3.18 3.15
CA VAL A 150 -17.81 3.27 1.68
C VAL A 150 -17.86 1.89 1.04
N ARG A 151 -17.19 0.89 1.62
CA ARG A 151 -17.23 -0.48 1.10
C ARG A 151 -18.59 -1.16 1.31
N THR A 152 -19.30 -0.85 2.38
CA THR A 152 -20.63 -1.41 2.64
C THR A 152 -21.71 -0.73 1.81
N ASP A 153 -21.63 0.59 1.66
CA ASP A 153 -22.70 1.41 1.11
C ASP A 153 -22.54 1.66 -0.40
N THR A 154 -21.42 1.26 -1.01
CA THR A 154 -21.14 1.49 -2.44
C THR A 154 -20.63 0.25 -3.15
N ALA A 155 -20.66 0.29 -4.48
CA ALA A 155 -20.13 -0.78 -5.33
C ALA A 155 -18.61 -0.95 -5.25
N ILE A 156 -17.86 -0.06 -4.59
CA ILE A 156 -16.41 -0.21 -4.36
C ILE A 156 -16.10 -1.46 -3.53
N GLY A 157 -17.02 -1.87 -2.65
CA GLY A 157 -16.91 -3.13 -1.93
C GLY A 157 -17.29 -4.36 -2.75
N ASN A 158 -18.00 -4.17 -3.88
CA ASN A 158 -18.48 -5.26 -4.72
C ASN A 158 -17.39 -5.68 -5.69
N SER A 159 -16.87 -6.89 -5.50
CA SER A 159 -15.85 -7.54 -6.33
C SER A 159 -14.57 -6.72 -6.50
N PRO A 160 -13.55 -6.93 -5.66
CA PRO A 160 -12.31 -6.17 -5.76
C PRO A 160 -11.66 -6.45 -7.11
N VAL A 161 -11.63 -5.44 -7.99
CA VAL A 161 -10.60 -5.39 -9.02
C VAL A 161 -9.32 -5.37 -8.21
N SER A 162 -8.58 -6.48 -8.22
CA SER A 162 -7.30 -6.63 -7.55
C SER A 162 -6.21 -6.70 -8.60
N VAL A 163 -4.94 -6.49 -8.22
CA VAL A 163 -3.82 -6.69 -9.15
C VAL A 163 -3.84 -8.12 -9.71
N ALA A 164 -4.19 -9.10 -8.87
CA ALA A 164 -4.40 -10.48 -9.28
C ALA A 164 -5.49 -10.61 -10.35
N PHE A 165 -6.66 -10.01 -10.15
CA PHE A 165 -7.74 -9.99 -11.14
C PHE A 165 -7.32 -9.31 -12.44
N ALA A 166 -6.65 -8.16 -12.35
CA ALA A 166 -6.17 -7.41 -13.51
C ALA A 166 -5.14 -8.24 -14.30
N ALA A 167 -4.21 -8.90 -13.61
CA ALA A 167 -3.22 -9.79 -14.24
C ALA A 167 -3.87 -10.96 -14.97
N VAL A 168 -4.87 -11.62 -14.36
CA VAL A 168 -5.61 -12.71 -15.02
C VAL A 168 -6.46 -12.19 -16.17
N SER A 169 -7.08 -11.02 -16.03
CA SER A 169 -7.85 -10.38 -17.11
C SER A 169 -6.97 -10.04 -18.31
N LEU A 170 -5.77 -9.51 -18.07
CA LEU A 170 -4.78 -9.25 -19.11
C LEU A 170 -4.32 -10.56 -19.76
N ALA A 171 -4.07 -11.60 -18.97
CA ALA A 171 -3.73 -12.92 -19.49
C ALA A 171 -4.82 -13.47 -20.42
N LYS A 172 -6.12 -13.29 -20.12
CA LYS A 172 -7.23 -13.69 -21.01
C LYS A 172 -7.27 -12.91 -22.33
N GLN A 173 -6.81 -11.66 -22.33
CA GLN A 173 -6.74 -10.87 -23.56
C GLN A 173 -5.59 -11.34 -24.46
N ILE A 174 -4.49 -11.79 -23.87
CA ILE A 174 -3.31 -12.28 -24.58
C ILE A 174 -3.48 -13.74 -25.03
N PHE A 175 -4.00 -14.58 -24.14
CA PHE A 175 -4.24 -16.00 -24.37
C PHE A 175 -5.73 -16.23 -24.58
N SER A 176 -6.11 -16.46 -25.84
CA SER A 176 -7.50 -16.63 -26.27
C SER A 176 -8.22 -17.82 -25.61
N ASN A 177 -7.48 -18.84 -25.14
CA ASN A 177 -8.03 -19.93 -24.33
C ASN A 177 -7.10 -20.33 -23.17
N LEU A 178 -7.50 -20.01 -21.94
CA LEU A 178 -6.74 -20.38 -20.74
C LEU A 178 -6.82 -21.87 -20.41
N SER A 179 -7.81 -22.61 -20.92
CA SER A 179 -7.93 -24.05 -20.64
C SER A 179 -6.76 -24.87 -21.16
N ASP A 180 -6.05 -24.35 -22.16
CA ASP A 180 -4.92 -25.02 -22.80
C ASP A 180 -3.58 -24.57 -22.18
N SER A 181 -3.63 -23.67 -21.20
CA SER A 181 -2.47 -23.04 -20.59
C SER A 181 -2.12 -23.69 -19.25
N THR A 182 -0.82 -23.64 -18.92
CA THR A 182 -0.31 -23.97 -17.58
C THR A 182 0.20 -22.70 -16.91
N ALA A 183 -0.36 -22.37 -15.76
CA ALA A 183 0.07 -21.24 -14.94
C ALA A 183 1.02 -21.72 -13.83
N LEU A 184 2.19 -21.09 -13.70
CA LEU A 184 3.10 -21.26 -12.58
C LEU A 184 3.02 -20.04 -11.66
N LEU A 185 2.62 -20.27 -10.41
CA LEU A 185 2.55 -19.27 -9.36
C LEU A 185 3.73 -19.46 -8.41
N ILE A 186 4.50 -18.40 -8.18
CA ILE A 186 5.68 -18.42 -7.31
C ILE A 186 5.37 -17.64 -6.04
N GLY A 187 5.29 -18.35 -4.91
CA GLY A 187 4.87 -17.84 -3.61
C GLY A 187 3.54 -18.44 -3.14
N ALA A 188 3.13 -18.08 -1.93
CA ALA A 188 1.85 -18.47 -1.35
C ALA A 188 1.34 -17.38 -0.39
N GLY A 189 1.44 -16.11 -0.79
CA GLY A 189 0.87 -14.97 -0.08
C GLY A 189 -0.46 -14.54 -0.70
N ASP A 190 -1.13 -13.56 -0.07
CA ASP A 190 -2.50 -13.12 -0.41
C ASP A 190 -2.71 -12.85 -1.92
N THR A 191 -1.77 -12.16 -2.57
CA THR A 191 -1.86 -11.87 -4.02
C THR A 191 -1.81 -13.13 -4.86
N ILE A 192 -0.96 -14.09 -4.50
CA ILE A 192 -0.85 -15.37 -5.22
C ILE A 192 -2.11 -16.21 -4.98
N GLU A 193 -2.64 -16.22 -3.75
CA GLU A 193 -3.90 -16.89 -3.44
C GLU A 193 -5.07 -16.34 -4.26
N LEU A 194 -5.20 -15.01 -4.33
CA LEU A 194 -6.19 -14.35 -5.18
C LEU A 194 -5.97 -14.67 -6.67
N THR A 195 -4.72 -14.68 -7.13
CA THR A 195 -4.40 -14.99 -8.53
C THR A 195 -4.77 -16.43 -8.86
N ALA A 196 -4.47 -17.37 -7.97
CA ALA A 196 -4.82 -18.79 -8.12
C ALA A 196 -6.34 -18.97 -8.24
N ARG A 197 -7.12 -18.33 -7.37
CA ARG A 197 -8.59 -18.36 -7.43
C ARG A 197 -9.11 -17.79 -8.74
N HIS A 198 -8.62 -16.63 -9.17
CA HIS A 198 -9.03 -16.05 -10.44
C HIS A 198 -8.66 -16.93 -11.64
N LEU A 199 -7.48 -17.54 -11.67
CA LEU A 199 -7.11 -18.47 -12.75
C LEU A 199 -8.01 -19.71 -12.77
N TYR A 200 -8.34 -20.24 -11.59
CA TYR A 200 -9.24 -21.38 -11.43
C TYR A 200 -10.66 -21.06 -11.89
N ASP A 201 -11.24 -19.95 -11.42
CA ASP A 201 -12.58 -19.48 -11.80
C ASP A 201 -12.70 -19.18 -13.31
N ASN A 202 -11.57 -18.83 -13.95
CA ASN A 202 -11.48 -18.59 -15.39
C ASN A 202 -11.11 -19.84 -16.20
N GLY A 203 -11.07 -21.02 -15.58
CA GLY A 203 -10.91 -22.30 -16.28
C GLY A 203 -9.51 -22.56 -16.81
N THR A 204 -8.47 -22.06 -16.13
CA THR A 204 -7.08 -22.36 -16.51
C THR A 204 -6.79 -23.86 -16.42
N GLY A 205 -6.15 -24.43 -17.44
CA GLY A 205 -5.97 -25.88 -17.57
C GLY A 205 -5.19 -26.52 -16.42
N ARG A 206 -3.98 -26.00 -16.15
CA ARG A 206 -3.14 -26.46 -15.03
C ARG A 206 -2.63 -25.28 -14.22
N ILE A 207 -2.70 -25.40 -12.90
CA ILE A 207 -2.16 -24.41 -11.96
C ILE A 207 -1.09 -25.11 -11.11
N ILE A 208 0.14 -24.61 -11.15
CA ILE A 208 1.29 -25.12 -10.38
C ILE A 208 1.72 -24.04 -9.39
N ILE A 209 1.92 -24.40 -8.12
CA ILE A 209 2.26 -23.47 -7.04
C ILE A 209 3.61 -23.85 -6.45
N ALA A 210 4.61 -23.01 -6.67
CA ALA A 210 5.94 -23.19 -6.08
C ALA A 210 6.10 -22.22 -4.91
N ASN A 211 6.46 -22.71 -3.72
CA ASN A 211 6.72 -21.86 -2.56
C ASN A 211 7.89 -22.38 -1.73
N ARG A 212 8.59 -21.48 -1.02
CA ARG A 212 9.69 -21.84 -0.13
C ARG A 212 9.26 -22.87 0.95
N THR A 213 8.02 -22.76 1.42
CA THR A 213 7.42 -23.72 2.36
C THR A 213 6.42 -24.59 1.60
N ILE A 214 6.76 -25.88 1.44
CA ILE A 214 5.97 -26.86 0.67
C ILE A 214 4.53 -26.97 1.20
N GLU A 215 4.34 -27.00 2.52
CA GLU A 215 3.02 -27.11 3.12
C GLU A 215 2.08 -25.97 2.70
N ARG A 216 2.60 -24.72 2.61
CA ARG A 216 1.81 -23.58 2.13
C ARG A 216 1.44 -23.71 0.65
N ALA A 217 2.34 -24.26 -0.17
CA ALA A 217 2.04 -24.53 -1.58
C ALA A 217 0.95 -25.61 -1.72
N HIS A 218 1.07 -26.72 -0.98
CA HIS A 218 0.07 -27.80 -0.97
C HIS A 218 -1.30 -27.30 -0.52
N ASN A 219 -1.36 -26.53 0.57
CA ASN A 219 -2.61 -25.97 1.08
C ASN A 219 -3.31 -25.09 0.04
N LEU A 220 -2.56 -24.22 -0.63
CA LEU A 220 -3.12 -23.36 -1.67
C LEU A 220 -3.51 -24.14 -2.93
N ALA A 221 -2.68 -25.08 -3.38
CA ALA A 221 -2.94 -25.90 -4.57
C ALA A 221 -4.22 -26.72 -4.40
N THR A 222 -4.46 -27.26 -3.21
CA THR A 222 -5.68 -28.01 -2.88
C THR A 222 -6.94 -27.17 -3.05
N GLN A 223 -6.90 -25.86 -2.73
CA GLN A 223 -8.08 -24.99 -2.87
C GLN A 223 -8.49 -24.74 -4.32
N VAL A 224 -7.58 -24.92 -5.28
CA VAL A 224 -7.77 -24.59 -6.71
C VAL A 224 -7.56 -25.80 -7.62
N ASN A 225 -7.60 -27.02 -7.08
CA ASN A 225 -7.31 -28.25 -7.81
C ASN A 225 -6.00 -28.19 -8.62
N GLY A 226 -4.99 -27.53 -8.05
CA GLY A 226 -3.66 -27.35 -8.64
C GLY A 226 -2.63 -28.38 -8.16
N TYR A 227 -1.38 -28.14 -8.53
CA TYR A 227 -0.20 -28.92 -8.17
C TYR A 227 0.76 -28.08 -7.34
N ALA A 228 1.55 -28.69 -6.48
CA ALA A 228 2.53 -28.02 -5.62
C ALA A 228 3.83 -28.82 -5.52
#